data_AF-A0A9E0LHD9-F1
#
_entry.id   AF-A0A9E0LHD9-F1
#
_cell.length_a   1.000
_cell.length_b   1.000
_cell.length_c   1.000
_cell.angle_alpha   90.00
_cell.angle_beta   90.00
_cell.angle_gamma   90.00
#
_symmetry.space_group_name_H-M   'P 1'
#
loop_
_entity.id
_entity.type
_entity.pdbx_description
1 polymer ?
#
loop_
_entity_poly.entity_id
_entity_poly.type
_entity_poly.pdbx_seq_one_letter_code
_entity_poly.pdbx_strand_id
1 'polypeptide(L)'
;MKRSPDQRQCSILKKILLSTVALTMSLAATSQAFATSPGYPYQQPRKFYVSKNGNNTDGLTWATAWNEMDQIKWTGIDPQNYDSLTIDGGVGRMIYRKPMQVQVRPYYSPVRITVSGEPGHNGQVVIAPGSQSNGIEINGGVQLNGSKRSGIFVYGAKKGITVNSNAPYPTSVKNIEVSHCTEAGLFVSPSYYPLGMSQLILHDNATNVVTQQTGAPGGAQLSKCWIYNSSERINSDGVRVDGTTSGPPTLGVSLSSCVLGPGLRDGVSNLTSARPTLTNCLLINSKRNNISSYSVSLQNVTSFMTRLNSSHSAHNCLKLQASPQPYNMIGSTVKKTIAYGGMVDIPISIAFPYPPNSTRPFPLTVEQNTQYRTTGNTTALAPTMVDPKFVSRVGLLPNHTPIPYLMGLDFSLRPDSPAVGTGSEVTSIKQLLSTFD
;
A
#
# COMPACT_ATOMS: atom_id res chain seq x y z
N MET A 1 26.87 -14.13 -69.01
CA MET A 1 26.42 -13.01 -69.87
C MET A 1 25.44 -12.15 -69.08
N LYS A 2 25.75 -10.85 -68.96
CA LYS A 2 24.90 -9.67 -68.63
C LYS A 2 24.24 -9.64 -67.22
N ARG A 3 24.72 -8.78 -66.29
CA ARG A 3 24.36 -7.35 -66.03
C ARG A 3 22.87 -7.19 -65.62
N SER A 4 22.39 -6.37 -64.69
CA SER A 4 22.86 -5.39 -63.67
C SER A 4 21.57 -4.94 -62.91
N PRO A 5 21.63 -4.12 -61.84
CA PRO A 5 20.56 -3.93 -60.85
C PRO A 5 19.71 -2.66 -61.09
N ASP A 6 18.67 -2.44 -60.26
CA ASP A 6 18.22 -1.07 -59.97
C ASP A 6 17.62 -0.91 -58.56
N GLN A 7 18.21 0.03 -57.83
CA GLN A 7 17.72 0.61 -56.57
C GLN A 7 16.61 1.63 -56.88
N ARG A 8 15.57 1.72 -56.04
CA ARG A 8 14.87 3.00 -55.82
C ARG A 8 14.58 3.24 -54.35
N GLN A 9 15.32 4.19 -53.81
CA GLN A 9 14.97 4.96 -52.62
C GLN A 9 13.64 5.69 -52.84
N CYS A 10 12.78 5.72 -51.82
CA CYS A 10 11.63 6.62 -51.78
C CYS A 10 11.66 7.37 -50.44
N SER A 11 12.33 8.53 -50.42
CA SER A 11 12.28 9.51 -49.36
C SER A 11 11.35 10.65 -49.79
N ILE A 12 10.18 10.77 -49.17
CA ILE A 12 9.32 11.95 -49.33
C ILE A 12 9.44 12.81 -48.08
N LEU A 13 10.29 13.83 -48.19
CA LEU A 13 10.28 15.03 -47.36
C LEU A 13 9.03 15.86 -47.69
N LYS A 14 8.11 16.04 -46.74
CA LYS A 14 7.10 17.11 -46.80
C LYS A 14 7.60 18.31 -46.01
N LYS A 15 8.09 19.33 -46.73
CA LYS A 15 8.23 20.70 -46.23
C LYS A 15 6.83 21.32 -46.16
N ILE A 16 6.37 21.66 -44.96
CA ILE A 16 5.23 22.55 -44.77
C ILE A 16 5.81 23.93 -44.45
N LEU A 17 5.75 24.83 -45.43
CA LEU A 17 5.89 26.27 -45.26
C LEU A 17 4.47 26.83 -45.13
N LEU A 18 4.12 27.44 -44.00
CA LEU A 18 2.95 28.32 -43.91
C LEU A 18 3.23 29.46 -42.93
N SER A 19 3.65 30.56 -43.54
CA SER A 19 3.30 31.96 -43.32
C SER A 19 2.72 32.35 -41.95
N THR A 20 3.56 32.96 -41.12
CA THR A 20 3.17 33.69 -39.92
C THR A 20 2.70 35.09 -40.31
N VAL A 21 1.39 35.33 -40.33
CA VAL A 21 0.82 36.69 -40.39
C VAL A 21 0.74 37.21 -38.97
N ALA A 22 1.61 38.16 -38.62
CA ALA A 22 1.56 38.88 -37.36
C ALA A 22 0.51 40.01 -37.47
N LEU A 23 -0.70 39.77 -36.95
CA LEU A 23 -1.64 40.85 -36.65
C LEU A 23 -1.21 41.50 -35.32
N THR A 24 -0.61 42.69 -35.39
CA THR A 24 -0.44 43.56 -34.23
C THR A 24 -1.76 44.26 -33.92
N MET A 25 -2.56 43.71 -33.00
CA MET A 25 -3.64 44.44 -32.35
C MET A 25 -3.07 45.22 -31.15
N SER A 26 -2.96 46.54 -31.30
CA SER A 26 -2.68 47.46 -30.20
C SER A 26 -3.95 47.64 -29.37
N LEU A 27 -4.14 46.81 -28.34
CA LEU A 27 -5.08 47.10 -27.24
C LEU A 27 -4.47 48.18 -26.35
N ALA A 28 -5.03 49.38 -26.37
CA ALA A 28 -4.80 50.37 -25.33
C ALA A 28 -5.49 49.90 -24.04
N ALA A 29 -4.73 49.21 -23.17
CA ALA A 29 -5.18 48.85 -21.84
C ALA A 29 -5.21 50.12 -20.98
N THR A 30 -6.41 50.63 -20.69
CA THR A 30 -6.60 51.62 -19.63
C THR A 30 -6.31 50.95 -18.29
N SER A 31 -5.14 51.26 -17.71
CA SER A 31 -4.74 50.80 -16.39
C SER A 31 -5.59 51.50 -15.33
N GLN A 32 -6.78 50.96 -15.03
CA GLN A 32 -7.48 51.30 -13.80
C GLN A 32 -6.67 50.70 -12.64
N ALA A 33 -6.14 51.58 -11.78
CA ALA A 33 -5.51 51.21 -10.54
C ALA A 33 -6.57 50.55 -9.65
N PHE A 34 -6.60 49.22 -9.62
CA PHE A 34 -7.33 48.50 -8.58
C PHE A 34 -6.69 48.90 -7.24
N ALA A 35 -7.50 49.52 -6.37
CA ALA A 35 -7.12 49.73 -4.98
C ALA A 35 -6.72 48.37 -4.40
N THR A 36 -5.42 48.18 -4.16
CA THR A 36 -4.91 46.99 -3.50
C THR A 36 -5.57 46.91 -2.14
N SER A 37 -6.44 45.92 -1.95
CA SER A 37 -6.95 45.55 -0.63
C SER A 37 -5.76 45.52 0.33
N PRO A 38 -5.82 46.15 1.52
CA PRO A 38 -4.72 46.13 2.48
C PRO A 38 -4.35 44.68 2.72
N GLY A 39 -3.20 44.27 2.17
CA GLY A 39 -2.75 42.89 2.22
C GLY A 39 -2.57 42.51 3.67
N TYR A 40 -3.37 41.57 4.17
CA TYR A 40 -3.04 40.91 5.42
C TYR A 40 -1.61 40.39 5.28
N PRO A 41 -0.69 40.74 6.19
CA PRO A 41 0.70 40.29 6.09
C PRO A 41 0.69 38.77 6.17
N TYR A 42 0.80 38.11 5.02
CA TYR A 42 0.86 36.66 4.96
C TYR A 42 2.17 36.26 5.62
N GLN A 43 2.10 35.57 6.76
CA GLN A 43 3.30 35.06 7.41
C GLN A 43 3.99 34.11 6.45
N GLN A 44 5.29 34.34 6.23
CA GLN A 44 6.08 33.48 5.35
C GLN A 44 6.13 32.05 5.93
N PRO A 45 6.02 31.02 5.09
CA PRO A 45 6.15 29.63 5.54
C PRO A 45 7.46 29.39 6.28
N ARG A 46 7.40 28.79 7.47
CA ARG A 46 8.57 28.46 8.26
C ARG A 46 8.96 27.00 8.06
N LYS A 47 10.26 26.73 8.10
CA LYS A 47 10.82 25.37 8.07
C LYS A 47 11.43 25.08 9.43
N PHE A 48 10.88 24.07 10.10
CA PHE A 48 11.38 23.58 11.38
C PHE A 48 12.28 22.35 11.18
N TYR A 49 13.13 22.08 12.15
CA TYR A 49 14.18 21.06 12.10
C TYR A 49 14.18 20.20 13.36
N VAL A 50 14.39 18.89 13.18
CA VAL A 50 14.63 17.92 14.25
C VAL A 50 15.98 17.27 14.01
N SER A 51 16.90 17.35 14.98
CA SER A 51 18.24 16.74 14.91
C SER A 51 18.78 16.46 16.30
N LYS A 52 19.34 15.27 16.56
CA LYS A 52 20.01 14.95 17.84
C LYS A 52 21.12 15.94 18.22
N ASN A 53 21.68 16.68 17.26
CA ASN A 53 22.73 17.67 17.47
C ASN A 53 22.19 19.09 17.76
N GLY A 54 20.87 19.29 17.68
CA GLY A 54 20.23 20.55 17.99
C GLY A 54 20.18 20.86 19.49
N ASN A 55 19.98 22.13 19.82
CA ASN A 55 19.98 22.62 21.21
C ASN A 55 18.57 22.85 21.82
N ASN A 56 17.49 22.46 21.13
CA ASN A 56 16.09 22.63 21.56
C ASN A 56 15.56 24.07 21.68
N THR A 57 16.20 25.08 21.07
CA THR A 57 15.77 26.48 21.21
C THR A 57 14.42 26.73 20.51
N ASP A 58 14.44 26.85 19.18
CA ASP A 58 13.27 27.26 18.38
C ASP A 58 12.94 26.32 17.22
N GLY A 59 13.84 25.40 16.87
CA GLY A 59 13.67 24.50 15.75
C GLY A 59 13.89 25.12 14.38
N LEU A 60 14.35 26.37 14.24
CA LEU A 60 14.41 27.08 12.94
C LEU A 60 15.71 26.88 12.15
N THR A 61 16.71 26.26 12.74
CA THR A 61 17.99 25.88 12.10
C THR A 61 18.43 24.50 12.60
N TRP A 62 19.43 23.88 11.96
CA TRP A 62 20.03 22.64 12.50
C TRP A 62 20.63 22.83 13.90
N ALA A 63 21.28 23.96 14.17
CA ALA A 63 21.86 24.27 15.48
C ALA A 63 20.77 24.44 16.56
N THR A 64 19.64 25.03 16.19
CA THR A 64 18.50 25.27 17.08
C THR A 64 17.41 24.20 17.01
N ALA A 65 17.65 23.12 16.27
CA ALA A 65 16.72 22.02 16.04
C ALA A 65 16.25 21.38 17.36
N TRP A 66 15.05 20.80 17.33
CA TRP A 66 14.60 19.94 18.42
C TRP A 66 15.36 18.61 18.39
N ASN A 67 15.85 18.16 19.53
CA ASN A 67 16.83 17.08 19.61
C ASN A 67 16.25 15.70 19.89
N GLU A 68 14.92 15.59 19.92
CA GLU A 68 14.21 14.34 20.06
C GLU A 68 12.75 14.49 19.58
N MET A 69 12.10 13.39 19.21
CA MET A 69 10.77 13.40 18.59
C MET A 69 9.65 13.90 19.53
N ASP A 70 9.83 13.74 20.84
CA ASP A 70 8.90 14.23 21.86
C ASP A 70 9.13 15.69 22.27
N GLN A 71 10.20 16.33 21.76
CA GLN A 71 10.52 17.74 22.01
C GLN A 71 9.97 18.69 20.94
N ILE A 72 9.33 18.15 19.90
CA ILE A 72 8.74 18.92 18.81
C ILE A 72 7.62 19.80 19.36
N LYS A 73 7.75 21.12 19.23
CA LYS A 73 6.73 22.08 19.69
C LYS A 73 5.63 22.23 18.63
N TRP A 74 4.76 21.22 18.53
CA TRP A 74 3.68 21.17 17.51
C TRP A 74 2.75 22.39 17.50
N THR A 75 2.51 23.01 18.66
CA THR A 75 1.68 24.22 18.77
C THR A 75 2.29 25.43 18.05
N GLY A 76 3.60 25.41 17.78
CA GLY A 76 4.28 26.44 16.99
C GLY A 76 4.26 26.20 15.48
N ILE A 77 3.86 25.01 15.02
CA ILE A 77 3.79 24.64 13.60
C ILE A 77 2.38 24.86 13.09
N ASP A 78 2.21 25.80 12.18
CA ASP A 78 0.90 26.19 11.68
C ASP A 78 0.66 25.74 10.22
N PRO A 79 -0.27 24.80 9.97
CA PRO A 79 -0.67 24.43 8.61
C PRO A 79 -1.26 25.59 7.79
N GLN A 80 -1.81 26.64 8.42
CA GLN A 80 -2.34 27.83 7.73
C GLN A 80 -1.24 28.66 7.06
N ASN A 81 -0.04 28.61 7.64
CA ASN A 81 1.14 29.29 7.13
C ASN A 81 1.96 28.41 6.18
N TYR A 82 1.49 27.19 5.87
CA TYR A 82 2.26 26.17 5.14
C TYR A 82 3.60 25.83 5.80
N ASP A 83 3.67 25.86 7.14
CA ASP A 83 4.86 25.44 7.86
C ASP A 83 5.22 23.98 7.56
N SER A 84 6.51 23.66 7.65
CA SER A 84 7.04 22.31 7.38
C SER A 84 8.04 21.87 8.44
N LEU A 85 8.23 20.56 8.56
CA LEU A 85 9.19 19.94 9.48
C LEU A 85 10.18 19.07 8.70
N THR A 86 11.48 19.27 8.94
CA THR A 86 12.56 18.48 8.34
C THR A 86 13.29 17.69 9.40
N ILE A 87 13.47 16.39 9.18
CA ILE A 87 14.11 15.48 10.14
C ILE A 87 15.52 15.12 9.66
N ASP A 88 16.49 15.26 10.55
CA ASP A 88 17.88 14.90 10.34
C ASP A 88 18.05 13.38 10.36
N GLY A 89 18.55 12.81 9.25
CA GLY A 89 18.97 11.42 9.13
C GLY A 89 20.49 11.22 9.36
N GLY A 90 21.25 12.27 9.63
CA GLY A 90 22.70 12.27 9.77
C GLY A 90 23.42 11.95 8.46
N VAL A 91 24.71 11.60 8.52
CA VAL A 91 25.49 11.17 7.34
C VAL A 91 25.08 9.77 6.88
N GLY A 92 24.74 8.88 7.82
CA GLY A 92 24.33 7.50 7.53
C GLY A 92 22.98 7.16 8.14
N ARG A 93 22.86 7.32 9.47
CA ARG A 93 21.60 7.21 10.19
C ARG A 93 21.59 8.09 11.44
N MET A 94 20.41 8.51 11.85
CA MET A 94 20.14 9.21 13.11
C MET A 94 19.09 8.44 13.91
N ILE A 95 19.37 8.11 15.16
CA ILE A 95 18.47 7.32 16.01
C ILE A 95 17.77 8.20 17.03
N TYR A 96 16.44 8.20 16.94
CA TYR A 96 15.50 8.87 17.84
C TYR A 96 14.85 7.80 18.73
N ARG A 97 14.92 8.00 20.05
CA ARG A 97 14.49 7.00 21.04
C ARG A 97 13.13 7.28 21.64
N LYS A 98 12.45 8.33 21.19
CA LYS A 98 11.13 8.70 21.66
C LYS A 98 10.11 8.60 20.53
N PRO A 99 8.83 8.34 20.86
CA PRO A 99 7.77 8.34 19.87
C PRO A 99 7.64 9.70 19.19
N MET A 100 7.28 9.70 17.91
CA MET A 100 6.82 10.92 17.21
C MET A 100 5.31 11.04 17.35
N GLN A 101 4.86 11.88 18.27
CA GLN A 101 3.44 12.16 18.49
C GLN A 101 3.02 13.41 17.72
N VAL A 102 2.51 13.24 16.50
CA VAL A 102 2.08 14.36 15.67
C VAL A 102 0.80 14.97 16.26
N GLN A 103 0.91 16.23 16.70
CA GLN A 103 -0.16 17.00 17.35
C GLN A 103 -0.51 18.28 16.58
N VAL A 104 -0.28 18.30 15.27
CA VAL A 104 -0.69 19.41 14.41
C VAL A 104 -2.20 19.57 14.43
N ARG A 105 -2.68 20.82 14.53
CA ARG A 105 -4.12 21.12 14.43
C ARG A 105 -4.70 20.63 13.10
N PRO A 106 -5.90 20.03 13.08
CA PRO A 106 -6.56 19.68 11.83
C PRO A 106 -6.76 20.89 10.92
N TYR A 107 -6.37 20.79 9.65
CA TYR A 107 -6.57 21.81 8.63
C TYR A 107 -6.66 21.19 7.24
N TYR A 108 -7.22 21.91 6.26
CA TYR A 108 -7.35 21.40 4.88
C TYR A 108 -6.00 21.27 4.17
N SER A 109 -4.98 22.01 4.63
CA SER A 109 -3.60 21.90 4.16
C SER A 109 -2.79 21.11 5.19
N PRO A 110 -2.19 19.96 4.82
CA PRO A 110 -1.41 19.17 5.75
C PRO A 110 -0.04 19.78 6.02
N VAL A 111 0.48 19.58 7.23
CA VAL A 111 1.90 19.87 7.50
C VAL A 111 2.77 18.84 6.78
N ARG A 112 3.77 19.33 6.04
CA ARG A 112 4.74 18.48 5.37
C ARG A 112 5.85 18.10 6.34
N ILE A 113 6.07 16.80 6.53
CA ILE A 113 7.15 16.24 7.34
C ILE A 113 8.03 15.39 6.44
N THR A 114 9.31 15.76 6.31
CA THR A 114 10.25 15.11 5.38
C THR A 114 11.59 14.81 6.02
N VAL A 115 12.24 13.71 5.62
CA VAL A 115 13.67 13.53 5.89
C VAL A 115 14.49 14.52 5.06
N SER A 116 15.53 15.10 5.65
CA SER A 116 16.39 16.07 4.97
C SER A 116 17.02 15.50 3.69
N GLY A 117 17.14 16.33 2.66
CA GLY A 117 17.97 16.07 1.49
C GLY A 117 19.35 16.73 1.55
N GLU A 118 19.62 17.52 2.59
CA GLU A 118 20.84 18.32 2.70
C GLU A 118 22.06 17.43 3.02
N PRO A 119 23.23 17.66 2.38
CA PRO A 119 24.45 16.92 2.69
C PRO A 119 24.78 16.95 4.18
N GLY A 120 25.06 15.79 4.76
CA GLY A 120 25.34 15.65 6.19
C GLY A 120 24.11 15.37 7.05
N HIS A 121 22.90 15.55 6.51
CA HIS A 121 21.62 15.30 7.21
C HIS A 121 20.71 14.30 6.47
N ASN A 122 21.16 13.80 5.32
CA ASN A 122 20.37 13.02 4.36
C ASN A 122 20.45 11.49 4.54
N GLY A 123 20.91 11.03 5.70
CA GLY A 123 20.92 9.62 6.10
C GLY A 123 19.52 9.07 6.41
N GLN A 124 19.45 7.91 7.05
CA GLN A 124 18.20 7.28 7.47
C GLN A 124 17.76 7.79 8.84
N VAL A 125 16.49 8.16 8.98
CA VAL A 125 15.87 8.43 10.28
C VAL A 125 15.41 7.12 10.89
N VAL A 126 15.89 6.78 12.08
CA VAL A 126 15.46 5.59 12.83
C VAL A 126 14.67 6.03 14.06
N ILE A 127 13.41 5.62 14.15
CA ILE A 127 12.55 5.85 15.33
C ILE A 127 12.40 4.52 16.08
N ALA A 128 13.02 4.43 17.25
CA ALA A 128 13.12 3.21 18.05
C ALA A 128 12.74 3.47 19.51
N PRO A 129 11.43 3.62 19.81
CA PRO A 129 10.94 4.03 21.13
C PRO A 129 10.90 2.89 22.15
N GLY A 130 11.11 1.64 21.71
CA GLY A 130 10.95 0.44 22.53
C GLY A 130 9.55 -0.15 22.50
N SER A 131 9.42 -1.39 22.99
CA SER A 131 8.22 -2.22 22.79
C SER A 131 6.97 -1.79 23.54
N GLN A 132 7.09 -0.80 24.43
CA GLN A 132 5.97 -0.29 25.23
C GLN A 132 5.37 1.00 24.66
N SER A 133 5.95 1.56 23.59
CA SER A 133 5.55 2.83 23.00
C SER A 133 5.33 2.68 21.50
N ASN A 134 4.41 3.45 20.93
CA ASN A 134 4.24 3.48 19.47
C ASN A 134 5.41 4.24 18.82
N GLY A 135 5.70 3.97 17.55
CA GLY A 135 6.74 4.69 16.80
C GLY A 135 6.28 6.08 16.40
N ILE A 136 5.30 6.12 15.50
CA ILE A 136 4.72 7.33 14.94
C ILE A 136 3.22 7.32 15.24
N GLU A 137 2.71 8.38 15.85
CA GLU A 137 1.28 8.57 16.13
C GLU A 137 0.78 9.80 15.39
N ILE A 138 -0.19 9.61 14.50
CA ILE A 138 -0.76 10.67 13.67
C ILE A 138 -2.17 11.02 14.16
N ASN A 139 -2.30 12.21 14.75
CA ASN A 139 -3.56 12.79 15.21
C ASN A 139 -4.08 13.95 14.33
N GLY A 140 -3.26 14.43 13.39
CA GLY A 140 -3.54 15.61 12.56
C GLY A 140 -3.21 15.38 11.08
N GLY A 141 -3.55 16.36 10.24
CA GLY A 141 -3.37 16.29 8.80
C GLY A 141 -1.90 16.45 8.43
N VAL A 142 -1.25 15.39 7.95
CA VAL A 142 0.17 15.41 7.61
C VAL A 142 0.48 14.71 6.30
N GLN A 143 1.53 15.20 5.63
CA GLN A 143 2.22 14.50 4.55
C GLN A 143 3.59 14.07 5.07
N LEU A 144 3.69 12.83 5.52
CA LEU A 144 4.93 12.26 6.04
C LEU A 144 5.66 11.50 4.92
N ASN A 145 6.89 11.89 4.62
CA ASN A 145 7.67 11.31 3.54
C ASN A 145 9.12 11.03 3.98
N GLY A 146 9.56 9.78 3.84
CA GLY A 146 10.95 9.37 4.07
C GLY A 146 11.98 9.92 3.08
N SER A 147 11.55 10.63 2.02
CA SER A 147 12.38 11.21 0.95
C SER A 147 13.10 10.22 0.03
N LYS A 148 13.30 8.97 0.48
CA LYS A 148 13.85 7.83 -0.28
C LYS A 148 13.32 6.52 0.32
N ARG A 149 13.45 5.39 -0.38
CA ARG A 149 13.10 4.06 0.17
C ARG A 149 13.68 3.85 1.57
N SER A 150 12.81 3.50 2.52
CA SER A 150 13.16 3.29 3.93
C SER A 150 13.86 4.48 4.57
N GLY A 151 13.64 5.70 4.08
CA GLY A 151 14.28 6.90 4.62
C GLY A 151 13.86 7.20 6.06
N ILE A 152 12.66 6.77 6.44
CA ILE A 152 12.29 6.55 7.84
C ILE A 152 12.20 5.05 8.10
N PHE A 153 12.82 4.58 9.17
CA PHE A 153 12.72 3.23 9.67
C PHE A 153 12.20 3.23 11.11
N VAL A 154 11.05 2.60 11.33
CA VAL A 154 10.46 2.42 12.66
C VAL A 154 10.74 1.00 13.13
N TYR A 155 11.39 0.86 14.29
CA TYR A 155 11.87 -0.43 14.76
C TYR A 155 11.50 -0.69 16.22
N GLY A 156 11.02 -1.90 16.51
CA GLY A 156 10.88 -2.40 17.88
C GLY A 156 9.83 -1.67 18.73
N ALA A 157 8.85 -1.03 18.09
CA ALA A 157 7.77 -0.31 18.76
C ALA A 157 6.65 -1.27 19.22
N LYS A 158 5.71 -0.77 20.03
CA LYS A 158 4.43 -1.46 20.27
C LYS A 158 3.63 -1.56 18.97
N LYS A 159 3.32 -0.39 18.41
CA LYS A 159 2.79 -0.21 17.05
C LYS A 159 3.72 0.72 16.29
N GLY A 160 4.12 0.37 15.07
CA GLY A 160 5.07 1.19 14.31
C GLY A 160 4.50 2.53 13.90
N ILE A 161 3.41 2.52 13.13
CA ILE A 161 2.66 3.72 12.72
C ILE A 161 1.21 3.54 13.19
N THR A 162 0.70 4.53 13.91
CA THR A 162 -0.69 4.59 14.35
C THR A 162 -1.34 5.82 13.73
N VAL A 163 -2.41 5.63 12.96
CA VAL A 163 -3.24 6.72 12.47
C VAL A 163 -4.58 6.69 13.20
N ASN A 164 -4.86 7.77 13.93
CA ASN A 164 -6.05 7.86 14.76
C ASN A 164 -7.26 8.39 13.96
N SER A 165 -8.46 8.13 14.47
CA SER A 165 -9.74 8.43 13.80
C SER A 165 -9.93 9.91 13.46
N ASN A 166 -9.21 10.78 14.17
CA ASN A 166 -9.32 12.24 14.05
C ASN A 166 -8.37 12.84 13.02
N ALA A 167 -7.52 12.04 12.36
CA ALA A 167 -6.63 12.54 11.32
C ALA A 167 -7.47 13.05 10.12
N PRO A 168 -7.51 14.37 9.87
CA PRO A 168 -8.29 14.92 8.77
C PRO A 168 -7.69 14.52 7.42
N TYR A 169 -8.52 14.60 6.38
CA TYR A 169 -8.05 14.57 5.01
C TYR A 169 -7.43 15.92 4.61
N PRO A 170 -6.30 15.95 3.87
CA PRO A 170 -5.52 14.80 3.40
C PRO A 170 -4.40 14.41 4.38
N THR A 171 -4.36 13.14 4.80
CA THR A 171 -3.21 12.54 5.49
C THR A 171 -2.56 11.50 4.57
N SER A 172 -1.24 11.58 4.41
CA SER A 172 -0.48 10.60 3.64
C SER A 172 0.86 10.22 4.27
N VAL A 173 1.25 8.97 4.05
CA VAL A 173 2.51 8.40 4.54
C VAL A 173 3.25 7.71 3.39
N LYS A 174 4.52 8.03 3.20
CA LYS A 174 5.33 7.54 2.08
C LYS A 174 6.75 7.17 2.52
N ASN A 175 7.32 6.12 1.90
CA ASN A 175 8.75 5.81 2.00
C ASN A 175 9.21 5.44 3.43
N ILE A 176 8.39 4.65 4.14
CA ILE A 176 8.68 4.21 5.51
C ILE A 176 8.80 2.69 5.57
N GLU A 177 9.82 2.24 6.29
CA GLU A 177 9.99 0.84 6.69
C GLU A 177 9.57 0.67 8.15
N VAL A 178 8.86 -0.42 8.46
CA VAL A 178 8.44 -0.74 9.82
C VAL A 178 8.68 -2.20 10.11
N SER A 179 9.42 -2.50 11.18
CA SER A 179 9.63 -3.88 11.60
C SER A 179 9.73 -4.13 13.09
N HIS A 180 9.59 -5.40 13.45
CA HIS A 180 9.75 -5.91 14.81
C HIS A 180 8.82 -5.27 15.84
N CYS A 181 7.64 -4.80 15.42
CA CYS A 181 6.63 -4.28 16.34
C CYS A 181 5.90 -5.41 17.07
N THR A 182 5.65 -5.23 18.37
CA THR A 182 5.05 -6.28 19.21
C THR A 182 3.55 -6.47 19.00
N GLU A 183 2.86 -5.48 18.42
CA GLU A 183 1.43 -5.59 18.05
C GLU A 183 1.20 -5.42 16.55
N ALA A 184 1.54 -4.26 15.99
CA ALA A 184 1.25 -3.94 14.59
C ALA A 184 2.35 -3.10 13.94
N GLY A 185 2.68 -3.37 12.67
CA GLY A 185 3.52 -2.46 11.88
C GLY A 185 2.78 -1.15 11.61
N LEU A 186 1.63 -1.26 10.96
CA LEU A 186 0.69 -0.17 10.72
C LEU A 186 -0.63 -0.47 11.40
N PHE A 187 -1.15 0.49 12.15
CA PHE A 187 -2.46 0.46 12.78
C PHE A 187 -3.29 1.67 12.34
N VAL A 188 -4.44 1.40 11.74
CA VAL A 188 -5.38 2.43 11.29
C VAL A 188 -6.67 2.30 12.08
N SER A 189 -6.95 3.30 12.91
CA SER A 189 -8.23 3.41 13.62
C SER A 189 -9.37 3.65 12.63
N PRO A 190 -10.64 3.46 13.03
CA PRO A 190 -11.78 3.78 12.18
C PRO A 190 -11.70 5.24 11.72
N SER A 191 -11.71 5.45 10.41
CA SER A 191 -11.61 6.79 9.82
C SER A 191 -12.75 6.99 8.83
N TYR A 192 -13.25 8.22 8.70
CA TYR A 192 -14.21 8.57 7.66
C TYR A 192 -13.55 8.73 6.29
N TYR A 193 -12.26 9.04 6.29
CA TYR A 193 -11.51 9.28 5.07
C TYR A 193 -10.54 8.15 4.80
N PRO A 194 -10.36 7.75 3.54
CA PRO A 194 -9.29 6.86 3.18
C PRO A 194 -7.93 7.50 3.46
N LEU A 195 -7.02 6.74 4.07
CA LEU A 195 -5.70 7.21 4.47
C LEU A 195 -4.65 6.69 3.49
N GLY A 196 -4.08 7.60 2.69
CA GLY A 196 -3.17 7.27 1.60
C GLY A 196 -1.80 6.88 2.10
N MET A 197 -1.41 5.63 1.91
CA MET A 197 -0.13 5.08 2.33
C MET A 197 0.56 4.47 1.12
N SER A 198 1.80 4.86 0.88
CA SER A 198 2.50 4.43 -0.34
C SER A 198 3.95 4.07 -0.08
N GLN A 199 4.47 3.11 -0.85
CA GLN A 199 5.90 2.73 -0.78
C GLN A 199 6.33 2.39 0.66
N LEU A 200 5.47 1.63 1.35
CA LEU A 200 5.78 1.12 2.68
C LEU A 200 6.41 -0.26 2.57
N ILE A 201 7.37 -0.54 3.45
CA ILE A 201 7.90 -1.88 3.69
C ILE A 201 7.51 -2.27 5.12
N LEU A 202 6.60 -3.24 5.27
CA LEU A 202 6.07 -3.65 6.57
C LEU A 202 6.43 -5.13 6.78
N HIS A 203 7.29 -5.43 7.73
CA HIS A 203 7.72 -6.80 7.92
C HIS A 203 8.09 -7.18 9.35
N ASP A 204 8.01 -8.48 9.66
CA ASP A 204 8.45 -9.03 10.93
C ASP A 204 7.78 -8.41 12.15
N ASN A 205 6.58 -7.86 11.97
CA ASN A 205 5.72 -7.39 13.04
C ASN A 205 4.82 -8.54 13.54
N ALA A 206 4.21 -8.38 14.72
CA ALA A 206 3.20 -9.34 15.17
C ALA A 206 2.01 -9.41 14.19
N THR A 207 1.52 -8.28 13.69
CA THR A 207 0.72 -8.17 12.45
C THR A 207 1.28 -7.03 11.62
N ASN A 208 1.39 -7.14 10.30
CA ASN A 208 2.00 -6.06 9.52
C ASN A 208 1.08 -4.85 9.33
N VAL A 209 -0.20 -5.09 9.01
CA VAL A 209 -1.23 -4.05 8.89
C VAL A 209 -2.48 -4.46 9.65
N VAL A 210 -2.98 -3.58 10.50
CA VAL A 210 -4.29 -3.67 11.14
C VAL A 210 -5.11 -2.45 10.73
N THR A 211 -6.30 -2.69 10.17
CA THR A 211 -7.31 -1.64 9.93
C THR A 211 -8.53 -1.97 10.78
N GLN A 212 -9.02 -1.00 11.54
CA GLN A 212 -10.22 -1.14 12.35
C GLN A 212 -11.43 -0.56 11.61
N GLN A 213 -12.54 -1.29 11.64
CA GLN A 213 -13.78 -0.96 10.94
C GLN A 213 -14.95 -0.98 11.92
N THR A 214 -15.55 0.19 12.15
CA THR A 214 -16.73 0.36 13.02
C THR A 214 -17.87 1.06 12.28
N GLY A 215 -18.01 0.78 10.97
CA GLY A 215 -19.04 1.38 10.11
C GLY A 215 -18.65 2.71 9.45
N ALA A 216 -17.46 3.25 9.72
CA ALA A 216 -16.91 4.35 8.94
C ALA A 216 -16.42 3.85 7.57
N PRO A 217 -16.64 4.59 6.47
CA PRO A 217 -16.29 4.13 5.12
C PRO A 217 -14.79 4.19 4.81
N GLY A 218 -14.01 4.92 5.62
CA GLY A 218 -12.58 5.05 5.46
C GLY A 218 -11.80 3.89 6.07
N GLY A 219 -10.59 3.72 5.59
CA GLY A 219 -9.67 2.67 5.99
C GLY A 219 -8.29 2.93 5.39
N ALA A 220 -7.38 1.97 5.58
CA ALA A 220 -6.05 2.06 4.97
C ALA A 220 -6.13 1.95 3.44
N GLN A 221 -5.52 2.88 2.71
CA GLN A 221 -5.28 2.77 1.27
C GLN A 221 -3.80 2.59 1.02
N LEU A 222 -3.38 1.35 0.83
CA LEU A 222 -1.99 1.01 0.59
C LEU A 222 -1.71 0.93 -0.91
N SER A 223 -0.65 1.59 -1.35
CA SER A 223 -0.22 1.57 -2.75
C SER A 223 1.28 1.32 -2.87
N LYS A 224 1.69 0.43 -3.78
CA LYS A 224 3.11 0.10 -3.97
C LYS A 224 3.78 -0.33 -2.66
N CYS A 225 3.12 -1.12 -1.81
CA CYS A 225 3.68 -1.57 -0.54
C CYS A 225 4.18 -3.01 -0.62
N TRP A 226 5.24 -3.33 0.13
CA TRP A 226 5.71 -4.69 0.35
C TRP A 226 5.45 -5.11 1.79
N ILE A 227 4.63 -6.14 1.97
CA ILE A 227 4.21 -6.65 3.28
C ILE A 227 4.64 -8.10 3.39
N TYR A 228 5.56 -8.46 4.28
CA TYR A 228 6.12 -9.82 4.34
C TYR A 228 6.62 -10.18 5.74
N ASN A 229 7.09 -11.41 5.94
CA ASN A 229 7.98 -11.70 7.07
C ASN A 229 9.20 -12.48 6.57
N SER A 230 10.35 -12.21 7.17
CA SER A 230 11.61 -12.92 6.87
C SER A 230 11.60 -14.37 7.37
N SER A 231 10.68 -14.68 8.28
CA SER A 231 10.43 -16.01 8.85
C SER A 231 8.93 -16.27 8.92
N GLU A 232 8.52 -17.53 8.80
CA GLU A 232 7.13 -17.88 9.03
C GLU A 232 6.78 -17.79 10.52
N ARG A 233 5.76 -17.02 10.87
CA ARG A 233 5.26 -16.95 12.26
C ARG A 233 3.79 -17.34 12.32
N ILE A 234 3.38 -17.91 13.46
CA ILE A 234 2.05 -18.51 13.64
C ILE A 234 0.95 -17.45 13.77
N ASN A 235 1.28 -16.21 14.12
CA ASN A 235 0.32 -15.15 14.40
C ASN A 235 0.54 -13.88 13.58
N SER A 236 1.22 -13.99 12.43
CA SER A 236 1.66 -12.84 11.64
C SER A 236 0.91 -12.69 10.32
N ASP A 237 -0.27 -12.09 10.39
CA ASP A 237 -1.01 -11.70 9.19
C ASP A 237 -0.31 -10.54 8.47
N GLY A 238 -0.41 -10.53 7.15
CA GLY A 238 -0.02 -9.38 6.34
C GLY A 238 -0.96 -8.21 6.61
N VAL A 239 -2.23 -8.40 6.28
CA VAL A 239 -3.30 -7.44 6.52
C VAL A 239 -4.42 -8.09 7.29
N ARG A 240 -4.74 -7.52 8.45
CA ARG A 240 -5.90 -7.91 9.26
C ARG A 240 -6.92 -6.78 9.30
N VAL A 241 -8.17 -7.12 8.99
CA VAL A 241 -9.30 -6.21 9.13
C VAL A 241 -10.06 -6.61 10.38
N ASP A 242 -10.00 -5.74 11.39
CA ASP A 242 -10.69 -5.90 12.67
C ASP A 242 -11.95 -5.03 12.65
N GLY A 243 -13.06 -5.47 13.25
CA GLY A 243 -14.32 -4.72 13.17
C GLY A 243 -15.56 -5.53 13.49
N THR A 244 -16.72 -4.91 13.33
CA THR A 244 -18.02 -5.58 13.55
C THR A 244 -18.32 -6.55 12.41
N THR A 245 -19.00 -7.65 12.74
CA THR A 245 -19.56 -8.54 11.72
C THR A 245 -20.91 -8.04 11.20
N SER A 246 -21.51 -7.08 11.88
CA SER A 246 -22.81 -6.47 11.58
C SER A 246 -22.65 -5.06 11.02
N GLY A 247 -23.45 -4.72 10.01
CA GLY A 247 -23.49 -3.39 9.39
C GLY A 247 -23.32 -3.45 7.87
N PRO A 248 -23.61 -2.36 7.14
CA PRO A 248 -23.41 -2.30 5.70
C PRO A 248 -21.93 -2.49 5.35
N PRO A 249 -21.61 -3.05 4.16
CA PRO A 249 -20.25 -3.13 3.65
C PRO A 249 -19.58 -1.76 3.66
N THR A 250 -18.49 -1.62 4.41
CA THR A 250 -17.56 -0.51 4.26
C THR A 250 -16.26 -0.98 3.61
N LEU A 251 -15.56 -0.04 2.97
CA LEU A 251 -14.23 -0.31 2.43
C LEU A 251 -13.25 -0.44 3.60
N GLY A 252 -12.89 -1.68 3.95
CA GLY A 252 -12.00 -1.92 5.10
C GLY A 252 -10.54 -1.54 4.83
N VAL A 253 -10.06 -1.97 3.67
CA VAL A 253 -8.70 -1.72 3.17
C VAL A 253 -8.73 -1.76 1.65
N SER A 254 -7.98 -0.85 1.02
CA SER A 254 -7.70 -0.89 -0.41
C SER A 254 -6.20 -1.10 -0.61
N LEU A 255 -5.85 -2.05 -1.47
CA LEU A 255 -4.48 -2.36 -1.85
C LEU A 255 -4.34 -2.20 -3.36
N SER A 256 -3.36 -1.40 -3.79
CA SER A 256 -3.07 -1.18 -5.20
C SER A 256 -1.59 -1.39 -5.50
N SER A 257 -1.26 -2.27 -6.44
CA SER A 257 0.15 -2.50 -6.82
C SER A 257 1.02 -2.97 -5.66
N CYS A 258 0.47 -3.77 -4.74
CA CYS A 258 1.19 -4.25 -3.56
C CYS A 258 1.68 -5.69 -3.72
N VAL A 259 2.74 -6.05 -2.99
CA VAL A 259 3.18 -7.43 -2.81
C VAL A 259 2.94 -7.85 -1.36
N LEU A 260 2.24 -8.97 -1.17
CA LEU A 260 1.99 -9.58 0.14
C LEU A 260 2.66 -10.94 0.18
N GLY A 261 3.54 -11.14 1.16
CA GLY A 261 4.38 -12.32 1.31
C GLY A 261 5.80 -12.14 0.75
N PRO A 262 6.64 -13.17 0.92
CA PRO A 262 6.36 -14.44 1.60
C PRO A 262 6.37 -14.35 3.15
N GLY A 263 6.15 -15.49 3.82
CA GLY A 263 6.31 -15.62 5.28
C GLY A 263 5.12 -15.17 6.14
N LEU A 264 4.00 -14.83 5.53
CA LEU A 264 2.78 -14.42 6.23
C LEU A 264 1.97 -15.65 6.70
N ARG A 265 1.21 -15.52 7.78
CA ARG A 265 0.20 -16.51 8.17
C ARG A 265 -0.95 -16.47 7.16
N ASP A 266 -1.64 -15.33 7.13
CA ASP A 266 -2.56 -14.97 6.07
C ASP A 266 -2.06 -13.73 5.34
N GLY A 267 -2.21 -13.68 4.02
CA GLY A 267 -1.93 -12.46 3.25
C GLY A 267 -2.91 -11.37 3.63
N VAL A 268 -4.20 -11.62 3.42
CA VAL A 268 -5.32 -10.81 3.90
C VAL A 268 -6.26 -11.67 4.75
N SER A 269 -6.59 -11.20 5.94
CA SER A 269 -7.51 -11.83 6.89
C SER A 269 -8.62 -10.84 7.25
N ASN A 270 -9.86 -11.15 6.85
CA ASN A 270 -11.02 -10.31 7.11
C ASN A 270 -12.22 -11.14 7.55
N LEU A 271 -12.50 -11.10 8.84
CA LEU A 271 -13.66 -11.77 9.45
C LEU A 271 -14.72 -10.75 9.88
N THR A 272 -14.85 -9.66 9.13
CA THR A 272 -15.78 -8.54 9.42
C THR A 272 -16.72 -8.33 8.23
N SER A 273 -17.70 -7.43 8.37
CA SER A 273 -18.54 -7.01 7.24
C SER A 273 -17.81 -6.10 6.25
N ALA A 274 -16.55 -5.74 6.47
CA ALA A 274 -15.81 -4.95 5.50
C ALA A 274 -15.52 -5.74 4.22
N ARG A 275 -15.29 -5.03 3.11
CA ARG A 275 -14.84 -5.63 1.84
C ARG A 275 -13.46 -5.10 1.44
N PRO A 276 -12.37 -5.82 1.77
CA PRO A 276 -11.04 -5.56 1.22
C PRO A 276 -11.06 -5.52 -0.31
N THR A 277 -10.36 -4.55 -0.88
CA THR A 277 -10.19 -4.42 -2.33
C THR A 277 -8.72 -4.54 -2.68
N LEU A 278 -8.38 -5.44 -3.60
CA LEU A 278 -7.02 -5.65 -4.10
C LEU A 278 -7.01 -5.47 -5.61
N THR A 279 -6.19 -4.53 -6.09
CA THR A 279 -5.98 -4.27 -7.51
C THR A 279 -4.50 -4.36 -7.85
N ASN A 280 -4.15 -5.06 -8.93
CA ASN A 280 -2.74 -5.21 -9.37
C ASN A 280 -1.83 -5.75 -8.27
N CYS A 281 -2.30 -6.69 -7.44
CA CYS A 281 -1.56 -7.18 -6.28
C CYS A 281 -0.99 -8.59 -6.50
N LEU A 282 0.21 -8.84 -5.99
CA LEU A 282 0.86 -10.15 -5.98
C LEU A 282 0.87 -10.71 -4.55
N LEU A 283 0.35 -11.92 -4.38
CA LEU A 283 0.35 -12.65 -3.11
C LEU A 283 1.24 -13.89 -3.24
N ILE A 284 2.21 -14.02 -2.34
CA ILE A 284 3.26 -15.02 -2.40
C ILE A 284 3.21 -15.91 -1.16
N ASN A 285 2.72 -17.12 -1.35
CA ASN A 285 2.92 -18.28 -0.49
C ASN A 285 2.72 -18.05 1.02
N SER A 286 1.54 -17.59 1.42
CA SER A 286 1.19 -17.51 2.84
C SER A 286 1.08 -18.92 3.45
N LYS A 287 1.44 -19.05 4.73
CA LYS A 287 1.44 -20.33 5.45
C LYS A 287 0.05 -20.97 5.52
N ARG A 288 -1.01 -20.16 5.65
CA ARG A 288 -2.41 -20.62 5.82
C ARG A 288 -3.30 -20.20 4.66
N ASN A 289 -3.47 -18.91 4.42
CA ASN A 289 -4.28 -18.42 3.29
C ASN A 289 -3.64 -17.18 2.65
N ASN A 290 -3.56 -17.08 1.33
CA ASN A 290 -3.22 -15.79 0.73
C ASN A 290 -4.36 -14.80 0.98
N ILE A 291 -5.62 -15.26 0.91
CA ILE A 291 -6.81 -14.47 1.21
C ILE A 291 -7.77 -15.34 2.04
N SER A 292 -8.22 -14.82 3.18
CA SER A 292 -9.31 -15.37 3.99
C SER A 292 -10.30 -14.26 4.28
N SER A 293 -11.51 -14.31 3.72
CA SER A 293 -12.48 -13.22 3.86
C SER A 293 -13.94 -13.67 3.83
N TYR A 294 -14.84 -12.95 4.51
CA TYR A 294 -16.29 -13.06 4.23
C TYR A 294 -16.64 -12.46 2.86
N SER A 295 -15.99 -11.36 2.47
CA SER A 295 -16.19 -10.71 1.17
C SER A 295 -14.91 -10.03 0.69
N VAL A 296 -14.63 -10.08 -0.61
CA VAL A 296 -13.43 -9.44 -1.18
C VAL A 296 -13.68 -8.96 -2.61
N SER A 297 -12.98 -7.91 -3.03
CA SER A 297 -12.93 -7.48 -4.43
C SER A 297 -11.50 -7.62 -4.96
N LEU A 298 -11.29 -8.53 -5.91
CA LEU A 298 -10.01 -8.81 -6.54
C LEU A 298 -10.07 -8.41 -8.02
N GLN A 299 -9.09 -7.65 -8.47
CA GLN A 299 -8.91 -7.29 -9.87
C GLN A 299 -7.43 -7.33 -10.24
N ASN A 300 -7.07 -8.07 -11.29
CA ASN A 300 -5.68 -8.21 -11.73
C ASN A 300 -4.77 -8.67 -10.57
N VAL A 301 -5.12 -9.80 -9.94
CA VAL A 301 -4.37 -10.32 -8.78
C VAL A 301 -3.67 -11.60 -9.18
N THR A 302 -2.41 -11.78 -8.77
CA THR A 302 -1.73 -13.08 -8.85
C THR A 302 -1.60 -13.64 -7.44
N SER A 303 -2.28 -14.76 -7.16
CA SER A 303 -2.15 -15.51 -5.91
C SER A 303 -1.36 -16.79 -6.20
N PHE A 304 -0.11 -16.82 -5.73
CA PHE A 304 0.78 -17.97 -5.86
C PHE A 304 0.89 -18.72 -4.52
N MET A 305 0.75 -20.03 -4.57
CA MET A 305 1.01 -20.96 -3.48
C MET A 305 1.91 -22.10 -3.96
N THR A 306 2.81 -22.56 -3.10
CA THR A 306 3.44 -23.88 -3.27
C THR A 306 2.40 -24.99 -3.06
N ARG A 307 2.79 -26.25 -3.24
CA ARG A 307 1.83 -27.37 -3.06
C ARG A 307 1.40 -27.53 -1.61
N LEU A 308 2.34 -27.36 -0.67
CA LEU A 308 2.12 -27.46 0.76
C LEU A 308 2.79 -26.28 1.46
N ASN A 309 2.41 -26.01 2.70
CA ASN A 309 3.14 -25.08 3.55
C ASN A 309 4.33 -25.77 4.25
N SER A 310 5.08 -25.02 5.07
CA SER A 310 6.19 -25.54 5.88
C SER A 310 5.80 -26.66 6.86
N SER A 311 4.51 -26.76 7.19
CA SER A 311 3.95 -27.80 8.07
C SER A 311 3.39 -28.98 7.27
N HIS A 312 3.78 -29.12 5.99
CA HIS A 312 3.33 -30.15 5.05
C HIS A 312 1.80 -30.25 4.90
N SER A 313 1.09 -29.16 5.18
CA SER A 313 -0.36 -29.09 5.10
C SER A 313 -0.79 -28.30 3.86
N ALA A 314 -2.00 -28.58 3.38
CA ALA A 314 -2.64 -27.75 2.38
C ALA A 314 -2.90 -26.33 2.94
N HIS A 315 -2.92 -25.35 2.03
CA HIS A 315 -3.15 -23.94 2.31
C HIS A 315 -3.91 -23.31 1.15
N ASN A 316 -4.63 -22.23 1.41
CA ASN A 316 -5.62 -21.71 0.47
C ASN A 316 -5.09 -20.51 -0.30
N CYS A 317 -5.11 -20.56 -1.63
CA CYS A 317 -4.85 -19.37 -2.44
C CYS A 317 -6.01 -18.36 -2.32
N LEU A 318 -7.23 -18.84 -2.09
CA LEU A 318 -8.42 -18.04 -1.80
C LEU A 318 -9.36 -18.84 -0.89
N LYS A 319 -9.70 -18.27 0.26
CA LYS A 319 -10.72 -18.79 1.17
C LYS A 319 -11.81 -17.73 1.38
N LEU A 320 -13.01 -18.02 0.92
CA LEU A 320 -14.21 -17.27 1.22
C LEU A 320 -15.03 -17.99 2.28
N GLN A 321 -15.71 -17.25 3.13
CA GLN A 321 -16.50 -17.81 4.21
C GLN A 321 -17.93 -17.30 4.14
N ALA A 322 -18.88 -18.19 4.39
CA ALA A 322 -20.26 -17.80 4.60
C ALA A 322 -20.38 -17.19 6.00
N SER A 323 -21.08 -16.06 6.10
CA SER A 323 -21.49 -15.50 7.38
C SER A 323 -23.02 -15.54 7.46
N PRO A 324 -23.63 -16.01 8.56
CA PRO A 324 -25.09 -16.06 8.72
C PRO A 324 -25.75 -14.67 8.91
N GLN A 325 -25.06 -13.60 8.54
CA GLN A 325 -25.49 -12.22 8.79
C GLN A 325 -26.74 -11.88 7.96
N PRO A 326 -27.77 -11.26 8.57
CA PRO A 326 -29.08 -11.07 7.95
C PRO A 326 -29.17 -9.92 6.93
N TYR A 327 -28.13 -9.07 6.85
CA TYR A 327 -28.12 -7.92 5.96
C TYR A 327 -27.35 -8.25 4.68
N ASN A 328 -28.05 -8.19 3.53
CA ASN A 328 -27.55 -8.21 2.15
C ASN A 328 -26.08 -8.62 2.02
N MET A 329 -25.84 -9.94 2.04
CA MET A 329 -24.52 -10.52 2.01
C MET A 329 -23.68 -9.92 0.88
N ILE A 330 -22.53 -9.40 1.28
CA ILE A 330 -21.66 -8.63 0.41
C ILE A 330 -21.00 -9.62 -0.54
N GLY A 331 -21.45 -9.61 -1.79
CA GLY A 331 -20.87 -10.45 -2.82
C GLY A 331 -19.36 -10.22 -2.94
N SER A 332 -18.64 -11.29 -3.23
CA SER A 332 -17.24 -11.19 -3.63
C SER A 332 -17.14 -11.00 -5.13
N THR A 333 -16.11 -10.28 -5.56
CA THR A 333 -15.79 -10.07 -6.98
C THR A 333 -14.38 -10.56 -7.21
N VAL A 334 -14.17 -11.43 -8.20
CA VAL A 334 -12.84 -11.95 -8.58
C VAL A 334 -12.69 -11.84 -10.09
N LYS A 335 -11.91 -10.86 -10.54
CA LYS A 335 -11.73 -10.56 -11.96
C LYS A 335 -10.27 -10.61 -12.36
N LYS A 336 -9.99 -11.14 -13.55
CA LYS A 336 -8.65 -11.15 -14.16
C LYS A 336 -7.57 -11.64 -13.20
N THR A 337 -7.90 -12.62 -12.37
CA THR A 337 -7.03 -13.10 -11.29
C THR A 337 -6.40 -14.44 -11.68
N ILE A 338 -5.13 -14.63 -11.35
CA ILE A 338 -4.44 -15.92 -11.46
C ILE A 338 -4.40 -16.57 -10.08
N ALA A 339 -4.97 -17.76 -9.96
CA ALA A 339 -4.80 -18.63 -8.79
C ALA A 339 -3.88 -19.80 -9.16
N TYR A 340 -2.66 -19.81 -8.62
CA TYR A 340 -1.68 -20.86 -8.86
C TYR A 340 -1.42 -21.66 -7.58
N GLY A 341 -1.61 -22.97 -7.62
CA GLY A 341 -1.40 -23.83 -6.46
C GLY A 341 -2.43 -23.64 -5.35
N GLY A 342 -2.22 -24.33 -4.23
CA GLY A 342 -3.11 -24.26 -3.06
C GLY A 342 -4.56 -24.67 -3.34
N MET A 343 -5.43 -24.38 -2.37
CA MET A 343 -6.85 -24.68 -2.43
C MET A 343 -7.69 -23.41 -2.65
N VAL A 344 -8.71 -23.53 -3.51
CA VAL A 344 -9.78 -22.56 -3.69
C VAL A 344 -10.96 -23.02 -2.85
N ASP A 345 -11.17 -22.37 -1.72
CA ASP A 345 -12.23 -22.68 -0.75
C ASP A 345 -13.33 -21.61 -0.84
N ILE A 346 -14.35 -21.87 -1.64
CA ILE A 346 -15.46 -20.93 -1.85
C ILE A 346 -16.77 -21.66 -1.51
N PRO A 347 -17.61 -21.14 -0.60
CA PRO A 347 -18.90 -21.73 -0.31
C PRO A 347 -19.77 -21.76 -1.58
N ILE A 348 -20.43 -22.89 -1.83
CA ILE A 348 -21.40 -23.01 -2.93
C ILE A 348 -22.73 -22.31 -2.60
N SER A 349 -23.10 -22.31 -1.33
CA SER A 349 -24.36 -21.74 -0.85
C SER A 349 -24.20 -21.08 0.51
N ILE A 350 -25.15 -20.22 0.83
CA ILE A 350 -25.27 -19.49 2.08
C ILE A 350 -26.64 -19.76 2.70
N ALA A 351 -26.68 -19.89 4.02
CA ALA A 351 -27.95 -19.95 4.74
C ALA A 351 -28.58 -18.54 4.73
N PHE A 352 -29.86 -18.47 4.39
CA PHE A 352 -30.62 -17.23 4.37
C PHE A 352 -31.59 -17.22 5.55
N PRO A 353 -31.64 -16.13 6.34
CA PRO A 353 -32.38 -16.12 7.60
C PRO A 353 -33.90 -16.09 7.39
N TYR A 354 -34.40 -15.65 6.23
CA TYR A 354 -35.84 -15.50 6.00
C TYR A 354 -36.29 -15.88 4.58
N PRO A 355 -37.03 -16.98 4.38
CA PRO A 355 -37.52 -17.91 5.41
C PRO A 355 -36.37 -18.72 6.03
N PRO A 356 -36.48 -19.11 7.32
CA PRO A 356 -35.47 -19.94 7.98
C PRO A 356 -35.28 -21.24 7.21
N ASN A 357 -34.04 -21.76 7.21
CA ASN A 357 -33.61 -22.95 6.45
C ASN A 357 -33.59 -22.81 4.91
N SER A 358 -33.82 -21.61 4.36
CA SER A 358 -33.58 -21.41 2.92
C SER A 358 -32.09 -21.21 2.64
N THR A 359 -31.61 -21.76 1.53
CA THR A 359 -30.25 -21.54 1.04
C THR A 359 -30.27 -20.76 -0.27
N ARG A 360 -29.30 -19.87 -0.46
CA ARG A 360 -29.10 -19.16 -1.73
C ARG A 360 -27.68 -19.42 -2.25
N PRO A 361 -27.44 -19.30 -3.57
CA PRO A 361 -26.07 -19.33 -4.10
C PRO A 361 -25.21 -18.29 -3.41
N PHE A 362 -23.94 -18.64 -3.14
CA PHE A 362 -22.99 -17.67 -2.60
C PHE A 362 -22.80 -16.52 -3.62
N PRO A 363 -22.97 -15.24 -3.23
CA PRO A 363 -22.87 -14.13 -4.16
C PRO A 363 -21.41 -13.93 -4.59
N LEU A 364 -21.06 -14.45 -5.78
CA LEU A 364 -19.74 -14.34 -6.37
C LEU A 364 -19.84 -13.90 -7.82
N THR A 365 -19.16 -12.81 -8.17
CA THR A 365 -18.97 -12.37 -9.54
C THR A 365 -17.57 -12.76 -9.99
N VAL A 366 -17.46 -13.60 -11.02
CA VAL A 366 -16.17 -13.99 -11.61
C VAL A 366 -16.05 -13.56 -13.06
N GLU A 367 -14.86 -13.14 -13.48
CA GLU A 367 -14.61 -12.69 -14.86
C GLU A 367 -13.16 -12.95 -15.26
N GLN A 368 -12.94 -13.69 -16.36
CA GLN A 368 -11.62 -13.87 -16.97
C GLN A 368 -10.49 -14.29 -16.01
N ASN A 369 -10.78 -15.22 -15.08
CA ASN A 369 -9.75 -15.74 -14.18
C ASN A 369 -9.00 -16.91 -14.81
N THR A 370 -7.74 -17.07 -14.41
CA THR A 370 -6.93 -18.25 -14.71
C THR A 370 -6.68 -19.02 -13.43
N GLN A 371 -6.73 -20.35 -13.50
CA GLN A 371 -6.27 -21.18 -12.40
C GLN A 371 -5.39 -22.32 -12.89
N TYR A 372 -4.44 -22.74 -12.08
CA TYR A 372 -3.59 -23.88 -12.42
C TYR A 372 -3.07 -24.57 -11.17
N ARG A 373 -3.09 -25.91 -11.17
CA ARG A 373 -2.67 -26.76 -10.04
C ARG A 373 -3.37 -26.39 -8.72
N THR A 374 -4.59 -25.85 -8.80
CA THR A 374 -5.45 -25.57 -7.65
C THR A 374 -6.25 -26.82 -7.27
N THR A 375 -6.68 -26.93 -6.01
CA THR A 375 -7.68 -27.90 -5.55
C THR A 375 -8.90 -27.19 -4.96
N GLY A 376 -9.92 -27.93 -4.52
CA GLY A 376 -11.15 -27.37 -3.94
C GLY A 376 -12.22 -27.01 -4.98
N ASN A 377 -12.98 -25.95 -4.72
CA ASN A 377 -14.09 -25.48 -5.57
C ASN A 377 -13.58 -24.62 -6.74
N THR A 378 -12.70 -25.21 -7.53
CA THR A 378 -11.98 -24.56 -8.64
C THR A 378 -12.91 -24.06 -9.75
N THR A 379 -14.01 -24.76 -10.01
CA THR A 379 -15.02 -24.37 -11.01
C THR A 379 -15.74 -23.08 -10.67
N ALA A 380 -15.72 -22.65 -9.40
CA ALA A 380 -16.27 -21.35 -9.00
C ALA A 380 -15.43 -20.16 -9.51
N LEU A 381 -14.13 -20.35 -9.80
CA LEU A 381 -13.25 -19.29 -10.30
C LEU A 381 -13.10 -19.29 -11.82
N ALA A 382 -12.88 -20.46 -12.41
CA ALA A 382 -12.69 -20.64 -13.85
C ALA A 382 -13.13 -22.05 -14.28
N PRO A 383 -13.61 -22.24 -15.53
CA PRO A 383 -14.11 -23.52 -16.00
C PRO A 383 -13.02 -24.58 -16.24
N THR A 384 -11.78 -24.15 -16.48
CA THR A 384 -10.64 -25.04 -16.79
C THR A 384 -9.39 -24.63 -16.03
N MET A 385 -8.43 -25.55 -15.94
CA MET A 385 -7.08 -25.27 -15.46
C MET A 385 -6.14 -25.04 -16.64
N VAL A 386 -5.42 -23.92 -16.61
CA VAL A 386 -4.57 -23.48 -17.71
C VAL A 386 -3.25 -22.96 -17.12
N ASP A 387 -2.13 -23.54 -17.53
CA ASP A 387 -0.81 -23.12 -17.03
C ASP A 387 -0.51 -21.67 -17.42
N PRO A 388 -0.33 -20.75 -16.45
CA PRO A 388 -0.02 -19.36 -16.77
C PRO A 388 1.38 -19.17 -17.36
N LYS A 389 2.25 -20.19 -17.38
CA LYS A 389 3.61 -20.10 -17.95
C LYS A 389 4.36 -18.87 -17.45
N PHE A 390 4.57 -18.77 -16.14
CA PHE A 390 5.41 -17.73 -15.57
C PHE A 390 6.85 -17.79 -16.10
N VAL A 391 7.55 -16.65 -16.11
CA VAL A 391 8.98 -16.57 -16.46
C VAL A 391 9.81 -17.42 -15.51
N SER A 392 9.56 -17.30 -14.19
CA SER A 392 10.15 -18.22 -13.21
C SER A 392 9.51 -19.60 -13.30
N ARG A 393 10.33 -20.65 -13.18
CA ARG A 393 9.89 -22.05 -13.23
C ARG A 393 9.22 -22.50 -11.92
N VAL A 394 8.18 -21.80 -11.50
CA VAL A 394 7.53 -22.04 -10.20
C VAL A 394 6.89 -23.42 -10.07
N GLY A 395 6.60 -24.09 -11.19
CA GLY A 395 6.08 -25.46 -11.21
C GLY A 395 7.08 -26.55 -10.83
N LEU A 396 8.37 -26.21 -10.70
CA LEU A 396 9.45 -27.09 -10.25
C LEU A 396 9.84 -26.83 -8.77
N LEU A 397 9.16 -25.90 -8.11
CA LEU A 397 9.44 -25.59 -6.72
C LEU A 397 9.13 -26.80 -5.83
N PRO A 398 9.95 -27.07 -4.80
CA PRO A 398 9.64 -28.08 -3.80
C PRO A 398 8.35 -27.70 -3.05
N ASN A 399 7.75 -28.70 -2.39
CA ASN A 399 6.54 -28.50 -1.59
C ASN A 399 6.69 -27.34 -0.61
N HIS A 400 7.81 -27.26 0.11
CA HIS A 400 8.19 -26.14 0.95
C HIS A 400 9.39 -25.42 0.33
N THR A 401 9.21 -24.16 -0.04
CA THR A 401 10.25 -23.32 -0.66
C THR A 401 10.74 -22.27 0.34
N PRO A 402 12.05 -22.11 0.57
CA PRO A 402 12.57 -21.09 1.48
C PRO A 402 12.13 -19.67 1.10
N ILE A 403 11.78 -18.88 2.12
CA ILE A 403 11.37 -17.47 1.99
C ILE A 403 12.33 -16.64 1.11
N PRO A 404 13.68 -16.68 1.29
CA PRO A 404 14.59 -15.91 0.46
C PRO A 404 14.53 -16.29 -1.03
N TYR A 405 14.26 -17.56 -1.35
CA TYR A 405 14.13 -18.00 -2.73
C TYR A 405 12.85 -17.45 -3.36
N LEU A 406 11.73 -17.50 -2.62
CA LEU A 406 10.45 -16.94 -3.05
C LEU A 406 10.53 -15.42 -3.32
N MET A 407 11.34 -14.70 -2.54
CA MET A 407 11.54 -13.26 -2.73
C MET A 407 12.22 -12.90 -4.06
N GLY A 408 13.01 -13.82 -4.61
CA GLY A 408 13.74 -13.64 -5.87
C GLY A 408 12.96 -14.03 -7.13
N LEU A 409 11.74 -14.54 -6.99
CA LEU A 409 10.94 -15.02 -8.12
C LEU A 409 10.31 -13.87 -8.92
N ASP A 410 10.17 -14.11 -10.22
CA ASP A 410 9.47 -13.28 -11.19
C ASP A 410 8.24 -14.03 -11.73
N PHE A 411 7.06 -13.52 -11.38
CA PHE A 411 5.74 -14.02 -11.74
C PHE A 411 5.17 -13.34 -12.99
N SER A 412 6.01 -12.68 -13.79
CA SER A 412 5.60 -12.18 -15.10
C SER A 412 5.23 -13.35 -16.01
N LEU A 413 4.21 -13.14 -16.85
CA LEU A 413 3.79 -14.13 -17.81
C LEU A 413 4.76 -14.13 -19.00
N ARG A 414 5.09 -15.32 -19.50
CA ARG A 414 5.78 -15.43 -20.78
C ARG A 414 4.90 -14.89 -21.92
N PRO A 415 5.49 -14.40 -23.02
CA PRO A 415 4.71 -13.92 -24.18
C PRO A 415 3.75 -14.96 -24.76
N ASP A 416 4.09 -16.25 -24.65
CA ASP A 416 3.27 -17.39 -25.11
C ASP A 416 2.31 -17.95 -24.04
N SER A 417 2.09 -17.18 -22.97
CA SER A 417 1.18 -17.56 -21.90
C SER A 417 -0.28 -17.54 -22.38
N PRO A 418 -1.05 -18.60 -22.13
CA PRO A 418 -2.50 -18.57 -22.34
C PRO A 418 -3.25 -17.70 -21.33
N ALA A 419 -2.57 -17.19 -20.30
CA ALA A 419 -3.14 -16.35 -19.23
C ALA A 419 -2.93 -14.84 -19.46
N VAL A 420 -2.48 -14.43 -20.66
CA VAL A 420 -2.25 -13.02 -21.01
C VAL A 420 -3.52 -12.18 -20.73
N GLY A 421 -3.33 -11.02 -20.09
CA GLY A 421 -4.42 -10.14 -19.67
C GLY A 421 -5.02 -10.48 -18.31
N THR A 422 -4.49 -11.50 -17.62
CA THR A 422 -4.86 -11.86 -16.25
C THR A 422 -3.64 -11.73 -15.32
N GLY A 423 -3.89 -11.64 -14.02
CA GLY A 423 -2.85 -11.54 -12.99
C GLY A 423 -2.44 -10.12 -12.67
N SER A 424 -1.49 -10.01 -11.75
CA SER A 424 -0.91 -8.76 -11.27
C SER A 424 0.04 -8.14 -12.28
N GLU A 425 -0.05 -6.82 -12.45
CA GLU A 425 0.95 -6.01 -13.15
C GLU A 425 2.25 -5.88 -12.35
N VAL A 426 2.17 -5.99 -11.02
CA VAL A 426 3.34 -6.14 -10.15
C VAL A 426 3.68 -7.61 -10.09
N THR A 427 4.77 -7.99 -10.75
CA THR A 427 5.15 -9.38 -11.03
C THR A 427 6.31 -9.87 -10.17
N SER A 428 7.04 -8.98 -9.50
CA SER A 428 8.11 -9.35 -8.58
C SER A 428 8.34 -8.28 -7.51
N ILE A 429 8.97 -8.68 -6.40
CA ILE A 429 9.42 -7.74 -5.36
C ILE A 429 10.47 -6.78 -5.94
N LYS A 430 11.35 -7.27 -6.81
CA LYS A 430 12.34 -6.45 -7.50
C LYS A 430 11.69 -5.33 -8.32
N GLN A 431 10.67 -5.65 -9.12
CA GLN A 431 9.91 -4.66 -9.90
C GLN A 431 9.19 -3.67 -8.98
N LEU A 432 8.57 -4.14 -7.90
CA LEU A 432 7.92 -3.25 -6.93
C LEU A 432 8.93 -2.25 -6.34
N LEU A 433 10.04 -2.75 -5.80
CA LEU A 433 11.04 -1.94 -5.11
C LEU A 433 11.79 -0.98 -6.04
N SER A 434 11.83 -1.23 -7.36
CA SER A 434 12.37 -0.26 -8.32
C SER A 434 11.46 0.95 -8.55
N THR A 435 10.21 0.91 -8.06
CA THR A 435 9.30 2.06 -8.10
C THR A 435 9.37 2.94 -6.86
N PHE A 436 10.24 2.60 -5.90
CA PHE A 436 10.42 3.37 -4.67
C PHE A 436 11.53 4.40 -4.93
N ASP A 437 11.11 5.60 -5.32
CA ASP A 437 12.00 6.75 -5.49
C ASP A 437 12.50 7.29 -4.15
#